data_AF-A0A957TWM7-F1
#
_entry.id   AF-A0A957TWM7-F1
#
_cell.length_a   1.000
_cell.length_b   1.000
_cell.length_c   1.000
_cell.angle_alpha   90.00
_cell.angle_beta   90.00
_cell.angle_gamma   90.00
#
_symmetry.space_group_name_H-M   'P 1'
#
loop_
_entity.id
_entity.type
_entity.pdbx_description
1 polymer ?
#
loop_
_entity_poly.entity_id
_entity_poly.type
_entity_poly.pdbx_seq_one_letter_code
_entity_poly.pdbx_strand_id
1 'polypeptide(L)'
;MSLHQPTLTPFPLTAITPRGWLAQQLRLQADGLSGHLDEFWPDIKESAWIGGAAEGWERMPYWLDGVIPLAWLLSDAVLQERINGYLDYIITHQGADGLLGPRPEEKRAAADVWSQALALKMLIVYHDATGDERVPGAVERALHLLDRHIDRQPLFNWGQFRWFEFLIAIWWLYDRTAESWLRDLAIKLHAQGFHWQDFFQRWPLTEPTEKGRWNFAGHVVNNAMAVKEGALWWRLTGEQCDRDAPYAMLAAL
;
A
#
# COMPACT_ATOMS: atom_id res chain seq x y z
N MET A 1 -9.81 -22.68 7.84
CA MET A 1 -9.38 -21.98 9.07
C MET A 1 -9.65 -20.49 8.88
N SER A 2 -10.36 -19.84 9.80
CA SER A 2 -10.59 -18.38 9.76
C SER A 2 -9.31 -17.61 10.12
N LEU A 3 -9.15 -16.37 9.64
CA LEU A 3 -8.03 -15.52 10.05
C LEU A 3 -8.07 -15.24 11.55
N HIS A 4 -6.89 -15.19 12.17
CA HIS A 4 -6.70 -14.67 13.50
C HIS A 4 -7.00 -13.16 13.51
N GLN A 5 -7.75 -12.75 14.53
CA GLN A 5 -8.21 -11.39 14.70
C GLN A 5 -7.19 -10.58 15.51
N PRO A 6 -6.86 -9.35 15.09
CA PRO A 6 -6.07 -8.44 15.91
C PRO A 6 -6.77 -8.16 17.24
N THR A 7 -5.98 -8.03 18.32
CA THR A 7 -6.50 -7.64 19.64
C THR A 7 -7.08 -6.23 19.64
N LEU A 8 -6.51 -5.33 18.82
CA LEU A 8 -6.91 -3.94 18.71
C LEU A 8 -7.39 -3.64 17.30
N THR A 9 -8.49 -2.89 17.21
CA THR A 9 -9.01 -2.34 15.95
C THR A 9 -8.73 -0.84 15.90
N PRO A 10 -8.24 -0.29 14.79
CA PRO A 10 -8.07 1.15 14.66
C PRO A 10 -9.44 1.85 14.74
N PHE A 11 -9.46 3.05 15.31
CA PHE A 11 -10.63 3.91 15.20
C PHE A 11 -10.79 4.39 13.75
N PRO A 12 -12.03 4.60 13.27
CA PRO A 12 -12.25 5.29 12.00
C PRO A 12 -11.53 6.64 12.01
N LEU A 13 -10.99 7.04 10.87
CA LEU A 13 -10.26 8.31 10.73
C LEU A 13 -11.12 9.51 11.19
N THR A 14 -12.41 9.47 10.88
CA THR A 14 -13.40 10.50 11.22
C THR A 14 -13.82 10.50 12.69
N ALA A 15 -13.42 9.49 13.48
CA ALA A 15 -13.73 9.40 14.91
C ALA A 15 -12.74 10.19 15.79
N ILE A 16 -11.65 10.69 15.21
CA ILE A 16 -10.62 11.46 15.92
C ILE A 16 -10.51 12.87 15.34
N THR A 17 -10.24 13.85 16.19
CA THR A 17 -10.05 15.24 15.78
C THR A 17 -8.73 15.77 16.35
N PRO A 18 -7.78 16.20 15.51
CA PRO A 18 -6.51 16.74 15.98
C PRO A 18 -6.74 18.07 16.72
N ARG A 19 -5.93 18.34 17.75
CA ARG A 19 -5.96 19.61 18.51
C ARG A 19 -4.55 20.10 18.81
N GLY A 20 -4.43 21.38 19.18
CA GLY A 20 -3.18 22.00 19.62
C GLY A 20 -2.08 21.91 18.57
N TRP A 21 -0.88 21.53 19.00
CA TRP A 21 0.30 21.44 18.14
C TRP A 21 0.10 20.53 16.92
N LEU A 22 -0.51 19.35 17.10
CA LEU A 22 -0.74 18.41 15.99
C LEU A 22 -1.69 19.00 14.94
N ALA A 23 -2.78 19.65 15.36
CA ALA A 23 -3.69 20.33 14.44
C ALA A 23 -2.96 21.42 13.64
N GLN A 24 -2.06 22.15 14.28
CA GLN A 24 -1.24 23.17 13.61
C GLN A 24 -0.26 22.54 12.61
N GLN A 25 0.39 21.42 12.94
CA GLN A 25 1.28 20.73 12.00
C GLN A 25 0.54 20.20 10.78
N LEU A 26 -0.63 19.58 10.98
CA LEU A 26 -1.47 19.12 9.88
C LEU A 26 -1.91 20.30 9.02
N ARG A 27 -2.37 21.40 9.63
CA ARG A 27 -2.75 22.61 8.87
C ARG A 27 -1.59 23.16 8.05
N LEU A 28 -0.37 23.23 8.62
CA LEU A 28 0.83 23.65 7.89
C LEU A 28 1.18 22.71 6.72
N GLN A 29 0.96 21.41 6.86
CA GLN A 29 1.15 20.47 5.74
C GLN A 29 0.11 20.68 4.64
N ALA A 30 -1.15 20.90 5.01
CA ALA A 30 -2.25 21.14 4.08
C ALA A 30 -2.07 22.46 3.32
N ASP A 31 -1.67 23.52 4.02
CA ASP A 31 -1.41 24.84 3.42
C ASP A 31 -0.02 24.89 2.72
N GLY A 32 0.75 23.81 2.78
CA GLY A 32 2.11 23.68 2.26
C GLY A 32 2.23 22.66 1.13
N LEU A 33 3.41 22.07 0.97
CA LEU A 33 3.68 21.17 -0.16
C LEU A 33 2.62 20.05 -0.29
N SER A 34 2.30 19.35 0.80
CA SER A 34 1.42 18.17 0.75
C SER A 34 0.03 18.47 0.20
N GLY A 35 -0.57 19.62 0.53
CA GLY A 35 -1.88 20.00 0.01
C GLY A 35 -1.85 20.75 -1.32
N HIS A 36 -0.69 20.94 -1.95
CA HIS A 36 -0.58 21.70 -3.20
C HIS A 36 0.27 21.02 -4.29
N LEU A 37 0.78 19.79 -4.07
CA LEU A 37 1.63 19.09 -5.06
C LEU A 37 0.96 18.95 -6.43
N ASP A 38 -0.36 18.76 -6.47
CA ASP A 38 -1.17 18.66 -7.67
C ASP A 38 -1.32 19.96 -8.46
N GLU A 39 -0.92 21.10 -7.90
CA GLU A 39 -1.00 22.39 -8.58
C GLU A 39 0.23 22.69 -9.44
N PHE A 40 1.40 22.14 -9.06
CA PHE A 40 2.67 22.52 -9.68
C PHE A 40 3.62 21.35 -9.99
N TRP A 41 3.56 20.22 -9.27
CA TRP A 41 4.52 19.14 -9.48
C TRP A 41 4.04 18.22 -10.61
N PRO A 42 4.76 18.11 -11.75
CA PRO A 42 4.25 17.40 -12.93
C PRO A 42 3.82 15.97 -12.67
N ASP A 43 4.56 15.25 -11.82
CA ASP A 43 4.28 13.85 -11.48
C ASP A 43 2.96 13.62 -10.76
N ILE A 44 2.35 14.67 -10.20
CA ILE A 44 1.02 14.63 -9.60
C ILE A 44 0.02 15.34 -10.50
N LYS A 45 0.32 16.58 -10.90
CA LYS A 45 -0.54 17.43 -11.74
C LYS A 45 -0.89 16.79 -13.08
N GLU A 46 0.09 16.15 -13.72
CA GLU A 46 -0.01 15.53 -15.04
C GLU A 46 0.17 14.01 -14.93
N SER A 47 -0.10 13.43 -13.77
CA SER A 47 0.12 12.00 -13.52
C SER A 47 -0.67 11.12 -14.49
N ALA A 48 -0.04 10.04 -14.95
CA ALA A 48 -0.72 9.04 -15.77
C ALA A 48 -1.83 8.29 -15.00
N TRP A 49 -1.83 8.35 -13.66
CA TRP A 49 -2.93 7.85 -12.82
C TRP A 49 -4.26 8.59 -13.04
N ILE A 50 -4.21 9.82 -13.56
CA ILE A 50 -5.38 10.65 -13.87
C ILE A 50 -5.46 11.04 -15.35
N GLY A 51 -4.88 10.22 -16.21
CA GLY A 51 -4.94 10.40 -17.67
C GLY A 51 -3.92 11.39 -18.24
N GLY A 52 -2.97 11.87 -17.43
CA GLY A 52 -1.85 12.67 -17.89
C GLY A 52 -0.72 11.84 -18.50
N ALA A 53 0.39 12.50 -18.82
CA ALA A 53 1.55 11.91 -19.52
C ALA A 53 2.82 11.84 -18.66
N ALA A 54 2.76 12.28 -17.40
CA ALA A 54 3.89 12.23 -16.47
C ALA A 54 3.97 10.85 -15.78
N GLU A 55 4.47 10.83 -14.54
CA GLU A 55 4.71 9.60 -13.80
C GLU A 55 3.43 8.76 -13.63
N GLY A 56 3.60 7.44 -13.76
CA GLY A 56 2.52 6.46 -13.73
C GLY A 56 2.83 5.25 -12.86
N TRP A 57 3.70 5.40 -11.87
CA TRP A 57 4.20 4.27 -11.07
C TRP A 57 3.76 4.37 -9.62
N GLU A 58 4.33 5.25 -8.81
CA GLU A 58 4.11 5.28 -7.35
C GLU A 58 3.69 6.63 -6.80
N ARG A 59 4.03 7.75 -7.47
CA ARG A 59 4.01 9.08 -6.84
C ARG A 59 2.60 9.54 -6.51
N MET A 60 1.66 9.37 -7.43
CA MET A 60 0.28 9.76 -7.18
C MET A 60 -0.41 8.92 -6.09
N PRO A 61 -0.34 7.57 -6.11
CA PRO A 61 -0.82 6.76 -5.00
C PRO A 61 -0.20 7.14 -3.65
N TYR A 62 1.11 7.42 -3.60
CA TYR A 62 1.77 7.87 -2.37
C TYR A 62 1.25 9.21 -1.86
N TRP A 63 1.10 10.18 -2.77
CA TRP A 63 0.56 11.48 -2.41
C TRP A 63 -0.86 11.37 -1.89
N LEU A 64 -1.73 10.63 -2.59
CA LEU A 64 -3.11 10.38 -2.18
C LEU A 64 -3.21 9.67 -0.82
N ASP A 65 -2.43 8.60 -0.59
CA ASP A 65 -2.36 7.88 0.70
C ASP A 65 -2.05 8.82 1.89
N GLY A 66 -1.29 9.89 1.66
CA GLY A 66 -0.99 10.91 2.67
C GLY A 66 -1.99 12.07 2.74
N VAL A 67 -2.45 12.60 1.60
CA VAL A 67 -3.30 13.79 1.56
C VAL A 67 -4.76 13.48 1.88
N ILE A 68 -5.22 12.25 1.64
CA ILE A 68 -6.56 11.78 2.08
C ILE A 68 -6.69 11.95 3.60
N PRO A 69 -5.90 11.29 4.47
CA PRO A 69 -6.14 11.41 5.90
C PRO A 69 -6.00 12.86 6.39
N LEU A 70 -5.10 13.64 5.77
CA LEU A 70 -4.91 15.05 6.06
C LEU A 70 -6.19 15.87 5.85
N ALA A 71 -6.85 15.72 4.69
CA ALA A 71 -8.04 16.49 4.34
C ALA A 71 -9.26 16.16 5.22
N TRP A 72 -9.43 14.88 5.61
CA TRP A 72 -10.55 14.48 6.47
C TRP A 72 -10.31 14.81 7.95
N LEU A 73 -9.09 14.63 8.48
CA LEU A 73 -8.77 15.02 9.86
C LEU A 73 -8.93 16.54 10.09
N LEU A 74 -8.66 17.35 9.07
CA LEU A 74 -8.80 18.80 9.12
C LEU A 74 -10.20 19.29 8.72
N SER A 75 -11.08 18.40 8.28
CA SER A 75 -12.39 18.74 7.71
C SER A 75 -12.29 19.82 6.61
N ASP A 76 -11.27 19.70 5.75
CA ASP A 76 -10.98 20.67 4.70
C ASP A 76 -11.79 20.38 3.43
N ALA A 77 -12.91 21.08 3.25
CA ALA A 77 -13.85 20.81 2.18
C ALA A 77 -13.24 21.00 0.77
N VAL A 78 -12.33 21.97 0.59
CA VAL A 78 -11.72 22.26 -0.71
C VAL A 78 -10.76 21.14 -1.09
N LEU A 79 -9.93 20.71 -0.14
CA LEU A 79 -8.99 19.61 -0.37
C LEU A 79 -9.73 18.28 -0.57
N GLN A 80 -10.81 18.04 0.19
CA GLN A 80 -11.68 16.87 0.02
C GLN A 80 -12.31 16.81 -1.38
N GLU A 81 -12.89 17.91 -1.86
CA GLU A 81 -13.52 17.97 -3.19
C GLU A 81 -12.53 17.62 -4.30
N ARG A 82 -11.32 18.19 -4.23
CA ARG A 82 -10.28 17.92 -5.21
C ARG A 82 -9.79 16.48 -5.19
N ILE A 83 -9.55 15.92 -3.99
CA ILE A 83 -9.18 14.51 -3.82
C ILE A 83 -10.28 13.59 -4.34
N ASN A 84 -11.54 13.85 -4.03
CA ASN A 84 -12.67 13.07 -4.53
C ASN A 84 -12.68 13.01 -6.06
N GLY A 85 -12.35 14.10 -6.75
CA GLY A 85 -12.22 14.12 -8.22
C GLY A 85 -11.15 13.16 -8.74
N TYR A 86 -9.98 13.10 -8.10
CA TYR A 86 -8.93 12.15 -8.48
C TYR A 86 -9.32 10.70 -8.23
N LEU A 87 -9.94 10.41 -7.08
CA LEU A 87 -10.36 9.05 -6.74
C LEU A 87 -11.54 8.59 -7.63
N ASP A 88 -12.45 9.50 -7.99
CA ASP A 88 -13.50 9.22 -8.95
C ASP A 88 -12.92 8.80 -10.30
N TYR A 89 -11.93 9.54 -10.82
CA TYR A 89 -11.23 9.16 -12.04
C TYR A 89 -10.60 7.76 -11.92
N ILE A 90 -9.79 7.53 -10.88
CA ILE A 90 -9.07 6.25 -10.70
C ILE A 90 -10.03 5.06 -10.62
N ILE A 91 -11.13 5.20 -9.87
CA ILE A 91 -12.12 4.12 -9.69
C ILE A 91 -12.91 3.88 -10.99
N THR A 92 -13.35 4.94 -11.66
CA THR A 92 -14.16 4.83 -12.89
C THR A 92 -13.36 4.40 -14.12
N HIS A 93 -12.04 4.64 -14.12
CA HIS A 93 -11.13 4.26 -15.20
C HIS A 93 -10.34 2.98 -14.89
N GLN A 94 -10.69 2.24 -13.84
CA GLN A 94 -10.11 0.91 -13.61
C GLN A 94 -10.36 0.02 -14.84
N GLY A 95 -9.30 -0.62 -15.33
CA GLY A 95 -9.38 -1.48 -16.51
C GLY A 95 -10.38 -2.62 -16.31
N ALA A 96 -11.00 -3.08 -17.39
CA ALA A 96 -11.97 -4.19 -17.37
C ALA A 96 -11.39 -5.51 -16.81
N ASP A 97 -10.06 -5.66 -16.83
CA ASP A 97 -9.35 -6.80 -16.24
C ASP A 97 -9.01 -6.62 -14.75
N GLY A 98 -9.30 -5.45 -14.18
CA GLY A 98 -9.07 -5.08 -12.79
C GLY A 98 -7.87 -4.17 -12.55
N LEU A 99 -7.13 -3.75 -13.58
CA LEU A 99 -5.93 -2.95 -13.39
C LEU A 99 -6.29 -1.54 -12.91
N LEU A 100 -5.69 -1.10 -11.79
CA LEU A 100 -5.78 0.28 -11.33
C LEU A 100 -4.68 1.13 -11.97
N GLY A 101 -5.04 2.34 -12.39
CA GLY A 101 -4.09 3.31 -12.92
C GLY A 101 -3.63 3.02 -14.35
N PRO A 102 -2.48 3.59 -14.75
CA PRO A 102 -2.03 3.58 -16.13
C PRO A 102 -1.66 2.18 -16.59
N ARG A 103 -2.00 1.87 -17.84
CA ARG A 103 -1.59 0.62 -18.48
C ARG A 103 -0.20 0.80 -19.08
N PRO A 104 0.80 0.00 -18.69
CA PRO A 104 2.10 0.02 -19.37
C PRO A 104 1.89 -0.43 -20.82
N GLU A 105 2.14 0.45 -21.79
CA GLU A 105 1.68 0.24 -23.18
C GLU A 105 2.24 -1.02 -23.85
N GLU A 106 3.36 -1.61 -23.40
CA GLU A 106 3.95 -2.75 -24.13
C GLU A 106 4.59 -3.86 -23.27
N LYS A 107 4.62 -3.73 -21.94
CA LYS A 107 5.44 -4.61 -21.07
C LYS A 107 4.75 -5.11 -19.82
N ARG A 108 3.46 -5.47 -19.90
CA ARG A 108 2.75 -6.04 -18.74
C ARG A 108 3.49 -7.22 -18.10
N ALA A 109 4.12 -8.08 -18.91
CA ALA A 109 4.90 -9.22 -18.42
C ALA A 109 6.18 -8.82 -17.65
N ALA A 110 6.70 -7.62 -17.88
CA ALA A 110 7.89 -7.10 -17.21
C ALA A 110 7.57 -5.89 -16.32
N ALA A 111 6.29 -5.68 -16.01
CA ALA A 111 5.87 -4.64 -15.09
C ALA A 111 5.92 -5.21 -13.67
N ASP A 112 6.74 -4.58 -12.84
CA ASP A 112 6.65 -4.79 -11.40
C ASP A 112 5.20 -4.48 -10.97
N VAL A 113 4.66 -5.21 -9.99
CA VAL A 113 3.26 -5.05 -9.56
C VAL A 113 3.13 -4.23 -8.28
N TRP A 114 4.24 -3.83 -7.65
CA TRP A 114 4.21 -3.17 -6.35
C TRP A 114 3.37 -1.88 -6.30
N SER A 115 3.29 -1.11 -7.39
CA SER A 115 2.41 0.06 -7.47
C SER A 115 0.94 -0.26 -7.21
N GLN A 116 0.48 -1.47 -7.53
CA GLN A 116 -0.87 -1.91 -7.22
C GLN A 116 -1.07 -2.05 -5.71
N ALA A 117 -0.07 -2.47 -4.94
CA ALA A 117 -0.17 -2.51 -3.48
C ALA A 117 -0.38 -1.10 -2.90
N LEU A 118 0.31 -0.10 -3.46
CA LEU A 118 0.16 1.30 -3.06
C LEU A 118 -1.24 1.83 -3.39
N ALA A 119 -1.72 1.58 -4.60
CA ALA A 119 -3.07 2.00 -5.02
C ALA A 119 -4.16 1.32 -4.18
N LEU A 120 -4.02 0.03 -3.89
CA LEU A 120 -4.94 -0.70 -3.02
C LEU A 120 -5.00 -0.09 -1.62
N LYS A 121 -3.84 0.19 -1.01
CA LYS A 121 -3.76 0.85 0.30
C LYS A 121 -4.42 2.23 0.28
N MET A 122 -4.12 3.05 -0.73
CA MET A 122 -4.72 4.36 -0.92
C MET A 122 -6.26 4.27 -1.01
N LEU A 123 -6.79 3.32 -1.80
CA LEU A 123 -8.24 3.13 -1.91
C LEU A 123 -8.88 2.75 -0.57
N ILE A 124 -8.22 1.90 0.22
CA ILE A 124 -8.69 1.51 1.56
C ILE A 124 -8.74 2.72 2.50
N VAL A 125 -7.69 3.54 2.49
CA VAL A 125 -7.65 4.78 3.27
C VAL A 125 -8.76 5.73 2.83
N TYR A 126 -9.02 5.84 1.52
CA TYR A 126 -10.13 6.63 0.99
C TYR A 126 -11.49 6.09 1.44
N HIS A 127 -11.72 4.79 1.36
CA HIS A 127 -12.95 4.16 1.86
C HIS A 127 -13.15 4.43 3.35
N ASP A 128 -12.11 4.25 4.17
CA ASP A 128 -12.22 4.45 5.62
C ASP A 128 -12.47 5.92 5.99
N ALA A 129 -12.10 6.87 5.12
CA ALA A 129 -12.40 8.29 5.26
C ALA A 129 -13.80 8.68 4.79
N THR A 130 -14.34 8.01 3.76
CA THR A 130 -15.54 8.46 3.01
C THR A 130 -16.76 7.56 3.11
N GLY A 131 -16.55 6.26 3.33
CA GLY A 131 -17.58 5.23 3.13
C GLY A 131 -17.92 4.99 1.65
N ASP A 132 -17.02 5.27 0.70
CA ASP A 132 -17.29 5.05 -0.73
C ASP A 132 -17.40 3.54 -1.06
N GLU A 133 -18.64 3.07 -1.17
CA GLU A 133 -19.01 1.67 -1.45
C GLU A 133 -18.54 1.14 -2.81
N ARG A 134 -17.95 1.98 -3.68
CA ARG A 134 -17.33 1.50 -4.93
C ARG A 134 -15.97 0.86 -4.68
N VAL A 135 -15.30 1.22 -3.60
CA VAL A 135 -13.93 0.78 -3.28
C VAL A 135 -13.83 -0.73 -3.08
N PRO A 136 -14.68 -1.42 -2.29
CA PRO A 136 -14.58 -2.87 -2.12
C PRO A 136 -14.53 -3.63 -3.44
N GLY A 137 -15.42 -3.28 -4.38
CA GLY A 137 -15.44 -3.90 -5.71
C GLY A 137 -14.23 -3.55 -6.57
N ALA A 138 -13.66 -2.35 -6.44
CA ALA A 138 -12.43 -1.98 -7.15
C ALA A 138 -11.21 -2.76 -6.61
N VAL A 139 -11.11 -2.89 -5.28
CA VAL A 139 -10.07 -3.69 -4.59
C VAL A 139 -10.15 -5.16 -4.99
N GLU A 140 -11.35 -5.74 -4.98
CA GLU A 140 -11.58 -7.14 -5.36
C GLU A 140 -11.11 -7.42 -6.80
N ARG A 141 -11.50 -6.58 -7.76
CA ARG A 141 -11.08 -6.74 -9.17
C ARG A 141 -9.56 -6.64 -9.32
N ALA A 142 -8.92 -5.73 -8.61
CA ALA A 142 -7.46 -5.56 -8.64
C ALA A 142 -6.72 -6.76 -8.01
N LEU A 143 -7.25 -7.32 -6.93
CA LEU A 143 -6.68 -8.53 -6.30
C LEU A 143 -6.88 -9.76 -7.18
N HIS A 144 -8.03 -9.91 -7.85
CA HIS A 144 -8.23 -10.95 -8.86
C HIS A 144 -7.28 -10.82 -10.05
N LEU A 145 -6.96 -9.59 -10.46
CA LEU A 145 -5.95 -9.36 -11.48
C LEU A 145 -4.58 -9.83 -11.01
N LEU A 146 -4.17 -9.42 -9.81
CA LEU A 146 -2.89 -9.80 -9.21
C LEU A 146 -2.75 -11.33 -9.14
N ASP A 147 -3.78 -12.01 -8.64
CA ASP A 147 -3.82 -13.47 -8.50
C ASP A 147 -3.54 -14.19 -9.81
N ARG A 148 -4.20 -13.78 -10.91
CA ARG A 148 -3.97 -14.34 -12.25
C ARG A 148 -2.64 -13.93 -12.85
N HIS A 149 -2.16 -12.73 -12.53
CA HIS A 149 -0.93 -12.19 -13.11
C HIS A 149 0.28 -12.98 -12.59
N ILE A 150 0.35 -13.20 -11.27
CA ILE A 150 1.51 -13.84 -10.63
C ILE A 150 1.59 -15.36 -10.85
N ASP A 151 0.57 -15.97 -11.47
CA ASP A 151 0.66 -17.36 -11.99
C ASP A 151 1.64 -17.48 -13.15
N ARG A 152 1.76 -16.41 -13.96
CA ARG A 152 2.57 -16.40 -15.19
C ARG A 152 3.80 -15.51 -15.10
N GLN A 153 3.73 -14.50 -14.23
CA GLN A 153 4.78 -13.50 -14.05
C GLN A 153 5.06 -13.38 -12.55
N PRO A 154 5.94 -14.25 -12.01
CA PRO A 154 6.23 -14.24 -10.58
C PRO A 154 6.75 -12.89 -10.11
N LEU A 155 6.58 -12.61 -8.81
CA LEU A 155 7.08 -11.38 -8.20
C LEU A 155 8.59 -11.22 -8.44
N PHE A 156 9.00 -10.00 -8.78
CA PHE A 156 10.39 -9.59 -8.93
C PHE A 156 10.57 -8.16 -8.40
N ASN A 157 11.82 -7.72 -8.19
CA ASN A 157 12.16 -6.36 -7.75
C ASN A 157 11.31 -5.89 -6.54
N TRP A 158 10.61 -4.77 -6.64
CA TRP A 158 9.81 -4.22 -5.54
C TRP A 158 8.68 -5.18 -5.16
N GLY A 159 7.97 -5.75 -6.13
CA GLY A 159 6.89 -6.71 -5.88
C GLY A 159 7.35 -7.87 -5.01
N GLN A 160 8.56 -8.41 -5.25
CA GLN A 160 9.13 -9.50 -4.45
C GLN A 160 9.49 -9.05 -3.04
N PHE A 161 10.13 -7.90 -2.88
CA PHE A 161 10.62 -7.43 -1.58
C PHE A 161 9.54 -6.75 -0.73
N ARG A 162 8.40 -6.39 -1.34
CA ARG A 162 7.27 -5.67 -0.74
C ARG A 162 5.96 -6.46 -0.78
N TRP A 163 6.04 -7.76 -1.03
CA TRP A 163 4.89 -8.66 -1.22
C TRP A 163 3.87 -8.56 -0.07
N PHE A 164 4.34 -8.38 1.17
CA PHE A 164 3.50 -8.31 2.36
C PHE A 164 2.58 -7.09 2.39
N GLU A 165 2.84 -6.05 1.58
CA GLU A 165 1.97 -4.87 1.51
C GLU A 165 0.62 -5.17 0.86
N PHE A 166 0.55 -6.18 -0.02
CA PHE A 166 -0.72 -6.66 -0.55
C PHE A 166 -1.61 -7.30 0.52
N LEU A 167 -1.02 -7.87 1.59
CA LEU A 167 -1.79 -8.48 2.68
C LEU A 167 -2.71 -7.46 3.37
N ILE A 168 -2.35 -6.18 3.38
CA ILE A 168 -3.19 -5.11 3.93
C ILE A 168 -4.56 -5.12 3.22
N ALA A 169 -4.55 -5.14 1.89
CA ALA A 169 -5.77 -5.11 1.10
C ALA A 169 -6.50 -6.46 1.07
N ILE A 170 -5.75 -7.56 1.01
CA ILE A 170 -6.32 -8.90 1.05
C ILE A 170 -7.08 -9.12 2.36
N TRP A 171 -6.49 -8.76 3.49
CA TRP A 171 -7.15 -8.92 4.79
C TRP A 171 -8.29 -7.94 4.99
N TRP A 172 -8.16 -6.70 4.54
CA TRP A 172 -9.24 -5.73 4.56
C TRP A 172 -10.49 -6.22 3.79
N LEU A 173 -10.29 -6.87 2.64
CA LEU A 173 -11.38 -7.45 1.86
C LEU A 173 -11.89 -8.76 2.49
N TYR A 174 -10.98 -9.62 2.98
CA TYR A 174 -11.36 -10.89 3.62
C TYR A 174 -12.24 -10.67 4.85
N ASP A 175 -11.94 -9.67 5.68
CA ASP A 175 -12.75 -9.34 6.86
C ASP A 175 -14.19 -8.92 6.49
N ARG A 176 -14.44 -8.58 5.21
CA ARG A 176 -15.77 -8.22 4.67
C ARG A 176 -16.46 -9.36 3.94
N THR A 177 -15.72 -10.16 3.17
CA THR A 177 -16.31 -11.18 2.28
C THR A 177 -16.14 -12.61 2.78
N ALA A 178 -15.14 -12.86 3.64
CA ALA A 178 -14.72 -14.18 4.12
C ALA A 178 -14.37 -15.19 3.01
N GLU A 179 -14.04 -14.72 1.81
CA GLU A 179 -13.76 -15.59 0.67
C GLU A 179 -12.40 -16.28 0.76
N SER A 180 -12.36 -17.57 0.46
CA SER A 180 -11.15 -18.38 0.66
C SER A 180 -10.00 -18.02 -0.29
N TRP A 181 -10.31 -17.59 -1.52
CA TRP A 181 -9.31 -17.29 -2.56
C TRP A 181 -8.34 -16.18 -2.13
N LEU A 182 -8.77 -15.29 -1.23
CA LEU A 182 -7.92 -14.23 -0.66
C LEU A 182 -6.78 -14.81 0.19
N ARG A 183 -7.04 -15.88 0.95
CA ARG A 183 -5.99 -16.60 1.69
C ARG A 183 -5.07 -17.33 0.73
N ASP A 184 -5.62 -17.94 -0.32
CA ASP A 184 -4.83 -18.66 -1.32
C ASP A 184 -3.88 -17.69 -2.05
N LEU A 185 -4.34 -16.47 -2.36
CA LEU A 185 -3.52 -15.39 -2.89
C LEU A 185 -2.42 -14.96 -1.90
N ALA A 186 -2.75 -14.79 -0.61
CA ALA A 186 -1.77 -14.46 0.41
C ALA A 186 -0.65 -15.52 0.50
N ILE A 187 -1.01 -16.81 0.44
CA ILE A 187 -0.05 -17.93 0.41
C ILE A 187 0.82 -17.87 -0.85
N LYS A 188 0.21 -17.61 -2.01
CA LYS A 188 0.92 -17.47 -3.29
C LYS A 188 1.93 -16.31 -3.25
N LEU A 189 1.55 -15.17 -2.68
CA LEU A 189 2.45 -14.02 -2.52
C LEU A 189 3.60 -14.32 -1.57
N HIS A 190 3.33 -14.93 -0.41
CA HIS A 190 4.38 -15.36 0.53
C HIS A 190 5.36 -16.34 -0.13
N ALA A 191 4.87 -17.29 -0.93
CA ALA A 191 5.70 -18.26 -1.63
C ALA A 191 6.59 -17.66 -2.73
N GLN A 192 6.24 -16.50 -3.28
CA GLN A 192 7.04 -15.78 -4.29
C GLN A 192 7.86 -14.62 -3.70
N GLY A 193 7.57 -14.23 -2.46
CA GLY A 193 8.14 -13.08 -1.78
C GLY A 193 9.55 -13.33 -1.23
N PHE A 194 10.23 -12.24 -0.87
CA PHE A 194 11.47 -12.32 -0.11
C PHE A 194 11.19 -12.72 1.34
N HIS A 195 11.96 -13.69 1.85
CA HIS A 195 11.82 -14.22 3.21
C HIS A 195 12.55 -13.34 4.24
N TRP A 196 11.92 -12.26 4.69
CA TRP A 196 12.56 -11.30 5.58
C TRP A 196 12.89 -11.87 6.95
N GLN A 197 12.02 -12.69 7.55
CA GLN A 197 12.31 -13.31 8.84
C GLN A 197 13.61 -14.13 8.79
N ASP A 198 13.79 -14.94 7.75
CA ASP A 198 15.01 -15.73 7.55
C ASP A 198 16.25 -14.87 7.29
N PHE A 199 16.08 -13.75 6.58
CA PHE A 199 17.15 -12.80 6.30
C PHE A 199 17.64 -12.10 7.58
N PHE A 200 16.70 -11.66 8.43
CA PHE A 200 17.02 -11.00 9.70
C PHE A 200 17.58 -11.94 10.77
N GLN A 201 17.22 -13.22 10.76
CA GLN A 201 17.87 -14.23 11.61
C GLN A 201 19.39 -14.35 11.34
N ARG A 202 19.83 -13.97 10.14
CA ARG A 202 21.24 -14.02 9.71
C ARG A 202 21.69 -12.64 9.20
N TRP A 203 21.25 -11.58 9.88
CA TRP A 203 21.40 -10.20 9.45
C TRP A 203 22.85 -9.85 9.05
N PRO A 204 23.12 -9.63 7.74
CA PRO A 204 24.49 -9.45 7.26
C PRO A 204 24.88 -7.97 7.08
N LEU A 205 23.95 -7.03 7.31
CA LEU A 205 24.10 -5.62 6.95
C LEU A 205 24.38 -4.75 8.18
N THR A 206 25.47 -5.04 8.87
CA THR A 206 25.88 -4.32 10.10
C THR A 206 26.79 -3.12 9.83
N GLU A 207 27.17 -2.89 8.57
CA GLU A 207 28.06 -1.81 8.15
C GLU A 207 27.40 -0.99 7.02
N PRO A 208 27.79 0.29 6.84
CA PRO A 208 27.28 1.11 5.75
C PRO A 208 27.49 0.44 4.38
N THR A 209 26.45 0.43 3.55
CA THR A 209 26.52 -0.14 2.21
C THR A 209 27.52 0.64 1.36
N GLU A 210 28.53 -0.06 0.84
CA GLU A 210 29.53 0.52 -0.06
C GLU A 210 28.87 1.10 -1.33
N LYS A 211 29.42 2.22 -1.82
CA LYS A 211 28.95 2.87 -3.04
C LYS A 211 28.94 1.88 -4.21
N GLY A 212 27.81 1.78 -4.91
CA GLY A 212 27.63 0.89 -6.05
C GLY A 212 27.17 -0.54 -5.69
N ARG A 213 27.02 -0.86 -4.41
CA ARG A 213 26.54 -2.18 -3.95
C ARG A 213 25.07 -2.18 -3.51
N TRP A 214 24.33 -1.13 -3.88
CA TRP A 214 22.90 -1.05 -3.62
C TRP A 214 22.17 -2.27 -4.20
N ASN A 215 21.27 -2.83 -3.39
CA ASN A 215 20.40 -3.92 -3.78
C ASN A 215 19.11 -3.88 -2.94
N PHE A 216 18.08 -4.62 -3.36
CA PHE A 216 16.77 -4.59 -2.70
C PHE A 216 16.79 -5.12 -1.25
N ALA A 217 17.65 -6.08 -0.93
CA ALA A 217 17.77 -6.62 0.43
C ALA A 217 18.41 -5.62 1.39
N GLY A 218 19.40 -4.85 0.92
CA GLY A 218 20.03 -3.76 1.68
C GLY A 218 19.35 -2.41 1.57
N HIS A 219 18.22 -2.32 0.85
CA HIS A 219 17.47 -1.09 0.76
C HIS A 219 16.82 -0.75 2.11
N VAL A 220 17.23 0.36 2.72
CA VAL A 220 16.80 0.74 4.09
C VAL A 220 15.28 0.77 4.27
N VAL A 221 14.54 1.27 3.27
CA VAL A 221 13.07 1.35 3.36
C VAL A 221 12.43 -0.03 3.25
N ASN A 222 13.04 -0.99 2.55
CA ASN A 222 12.53 -2.35 2.51
C ASN A 222 12.67 -3.01 3.87
N ASN A 223 13.83 -2.88 4.50
CA ASN A 223 14.10 -3.38 5.85
C ASN A 223 13.14 -2.78 6.89
N ALA A 224 12.97 -1.46 6.89
CA ALA A 224 12.07 -0.78 7.82
C ALA A 224 10.60 -1.22 7.64
N MET A 225 10.17 -1.41 6.39
CA MET A 225 8.78 -1.78 6.10
C MET A 225 8.52 -3.27 6.30
N ALA A 226 9.53 -4.13 6.16
CA ALA A 226 9.41 -5.57 6.38
C ALA A 226 9.08 -5.93 7.83
N VAL A 227 9.38 -5.05 8.81
CA VAL A 227 9.06 -5.26 10.23
C VAL A 227 7.57 -5.60 10.45
N LYS A 228 6.65 -5.08 9.61
CA LYS A 228 5.21 -5.38 9.74
C LYS A 228 4.78 -6.72 9.13
N GLU A 229 5.64 -7.38 8.36
CA GLU A 229 5.32 -8.63 7.66
C GLU A 229 4.84 -9.70 8.64
N GLY A 230 5.61 -9.97 9.70
CA GLY A 230 5.27 -11.02 10.67
C GLY A 230 3.89 -10.82 11.27
N ALA A 231 3.55 -9.59 11.67
CA ALA A 231 2.22 -9.27 12.20
C ALA A 231 1.08 -9.48 11.16
N LEU A 232 1.32 -9.17 9.89
CA LEU A 232 0.35 -9.39 8.82
C LEU A 232 0.20 -10.89 8.49
N TRP A 233 1.30 -11.63 8.51
CA TRP A 233 1.34 -13.06 8.20
C TRP A 233 0.75 -13.91 9.32
N TRP A 234 0.98 -13.50 10.58
CA TRP A 234 0.38 -14.11 11.77
C TRP A 234 -1.14 -14.24 11.68
N ARG A 235 -1.82 -13.29 11.03
CA ARG A 235 -3.28 -13.37 10.82
C ARG A 235 -3.69 -14.66 10.13
N LEU A 236 -2.85 -15.22 9.27
CA LEU A 236 -3.10 -16.49 8.59
C LEU A 236 -2.65 -17.70 9.40
N THR A 237 -1.43 -17.65 9.96
CA THR A 237 -0.75 -18.81 10.54
C THR A 237 -1.11 -19.05 12.01
N GLY A 238 -1.31 -17.98 12.78
CA GLY A 238 -1.43 -18.04 14.24
C GLY A 238 -0.11 -18.31 14.98
N GLU A 239 1.01 -18.46 14.27
CA GLU A 239 2.26 -18.96 14.83
C GLU A 239 3.01 -17.93 15.67
N GLN A 240 3.63 -18.37 16.77
CA GLN A 240 4.31 -17.45 17.69
C GLN A 240 5.53 -16.77 17.04
N CYS A 241 6.24 -17.45 16.14
CA CYS A 241 7.39 -16.88 15.44
C CYS A 241 7.01 -15.61 14.65
N ASP A 242 5.83 -15.56 14.06
CA ASP A 242 5.35 -14.41 13.29
C ASP A 242 5.05 -13.20 14.20
N ARG A 243 4.61 -13.46 15.44
CA ARG A 243 4.42 -12.40 16.46
C ARG A 243 5.74 -11.87 17.00
N ASP A 244 6.74 -12.73 17.10
CA ASP A 244 8.06 -12.37 17.64
C ASP A 244 8.94 -11.70 16.59
N ALA A 245 8.71 -11.95 15.30
CA ALA A 245 9.52 -11.45 14.20
C ALA A 245 9.72 -9.92 14.20
N PRO A 246 8.69 -9.06 14.38
CA PRO A 246 8.89 -7.62 14.41
C PRO A 246 9.88 -7.19 15.50
N TYR A 247 9.84 -7.81 16.68
CA TYR A 247 10.76 -7.51 17.78
C TYR A 247 12.18 -7.98 17.50
N ALA A 248 12.34 -9.17 16.95
CA ALA A 248 13.64 -9.71 16.56
C ALA A 248 14.30 -8.87 15.46
N MET A 249 13.52 -8.44 14.45
CA MET A 249 14.00 -7.59 13.37
C MET A 249 14.45 -6.22 13.89
N LEU A 250 13.65 -5.58 14.75
CA LEU A 250 14.00 -4.29 15.36
C LEU A 250 15.25 -4.37 16.25
N ALA A 251 15.50 -5.51 16.91
CA ALA A 251 16.69 -5.69 17.72
C ALA A 251 17.98 -5.87 16.89
N ALA A 252 17.86 -6.20 15.60
CA ALA A 252 18.99 -6.39 14.69
C ALA A 252 19.37 -5.12 13.91
N LEU A 253 18.47 -4.13 13.85
CA LEU A 253 18.68 -2.82 13.21
C LEU A 253 19.40 -1.84 14.15
#